data_AF-A0A7Y1ZU40-F1
#
_entry.id   AF-A0A7Y1ZU40-F1
#
_cell.length_a   1.000
_cell.length_b   1.000
_cell.length_c   1.000
_cell.angle_alpha   90.00
_cell.angle_beta   90.00
_cell.angle_gamma   90.00
#
_symmetry.space_group_name_H-M   'P 1'
#
loop_
_entity.id
_entity.type
_entity.pdbx_description
1 polymer ?
#
loop_
_entity_poly.entity_id
_entity_poly.type
_entity_poly.pdbx_seq_one_letter_code
_entity_poly.pdbx_strand_id
1 'polypeptide(L)'
;MVAMTTRWLLAAVVGCSIVACGSEAAESPDGVLALYESEYDDELAAFHRVPLLLVTTDSRAIMAAPADLAVQGELLPDVWVRTISAEGVERLRSADVSDDPTLDELLGVIGGEHLGPLEFFLPTEYLAIATPIDDAGTRPVIEWPADASTRLGDALTCRRFPELEVGEALETAAAESVFSDGGVIYEVRAKQAWPGATC
;
A
#
# COMPACT_ATOMS: atom_id res chain seq x y z
N MET A 1 -52.28 -9.72 -40.66
CA MET A 1 -50.84 -9.54 -40.92
C MET A 1 -50.27 -8.90 -39.67
N VAL A 2 -49.72 -9.70 -38.75
CA VAL A 2 -49.23 -9.25 -37.44
C VAL A 2 -47.73 -9.53 -37.44
N ALA A 3 -46.92 -8.47 -37.31
CA ALA A 3 -45.47 -8.57 -37.19
C ALA A 3 -45.09 -8.15 -35.76
N MET A 4 -44.69 -9.13 -34.96
CA MET A 4 -44.08 -8.96 -33.65
C MET A 4 -43.07 -10.08 -33.49
N THR A 5 -41.78 -9.76 -33.51
CA THR A 5 -40.73 -10.62 -32.94
C THR A 5 -39.49 -9.78 -32.68
N THR A 6 -39.45 -9.26 -31.46
CA THR A 6 -38.22 -8.87 -30.75
C THR A 6 -37.40 -10.14 -30.50
N ARG A 7 -36.13 -10.15 -30.90
CA ARG A 7 -35.18 -11.19 -30.50
C ARG A 7 -33.80 -10.54 -30.32
N TRP A 8 -33.50 -10.19 -29.07
CA TRP A 8 -32.14 -9.95 -28.63
C TRP A 8 -31.49 -11.31 -28.37
N LEU A 9 -30.37 -11.57 -29.04
CA LEU A 9 -29.51 -12.73 -28.76
C LEU A 9 -28.18 -12.19 -28.24
N LEU A 10 -27.99 -12.42 -26.94
CA LEU A 10 -26.72 -12.37 -26.24
C LEU A 10 -25.75 -13.44 -26.75
N ALA A 11 -24.48 -13.20 -26.46
CA ALA A 11 -23.31 -14.08 -26.49
C ALA A 11 -22.54 -14.22 -27.81
N ALA A 12 -21.45 -13.44 -27.89
CA ALA A 12 -20.19 -13.94 -28.43
C ALA A 12 -19.08 -13.58 -27.42
N VAL A 13 -18.71 -14.58 -26.63
CA VAL A 13 -17.39 -14.69 -25.98
C VAL A 13 -16.36 -14.86 -27.08
N VAL A 14 -15.21 -14.17 -26.98
CA VAL A 14 -13.84 -14.60 -27.33
C VAL A 14 -13.01 -13.33 -27.54
N GLY A 15 -12.11 -13.08 -26.58
CA GLY A 15 -11.12 -12.00 -26.59
C GLY A 15 -10.30 -12.14 -25.32
N CYS A 16 -9.55 -13.24 -25.21
CA CYS A 16 -8.65 -13.56 -24.11
C CYS A 16 -7.41 -12.67 -24.23
N SER A 17 -7.32 -11.63 -23.42
CA SER A 17 -6.08 -10.98 -22.97
C SER A 17 -6.38 -10.42 -21.57
N ILE A 18 -5.43 -10.58 -20.65
CA ILE A 18 -5.53 -10.24 -19.22
C ILE A 18 -6.46 -11.17 -18.43
N VAL A 19 -5.99 -12.37 -18.12
CA VAL A 19 -6.08 -13.01 -16.78
C VAL A 19 -5.28 -14.32 -16.87
N ALA A 20 -4.33 -14.44 -15.96
CA ALA A 20 -3.58 -15.65 -15.66
C ALA A 20 -4.48 -16.90 -15.66
N CYS A 21 -4.12 -17.89 -16.46
CA CYS A 21 -4.75 -19.20 -16.42
C CYS A 21 -4.30 -19.88 -15.11
N GLY A 22 -5.10 -19.79 -14.04
CA GLY A 22 -4.95 -20.61 -12.84
C GLY A 22 -5.00 -19.93 -11.46
N SER A 23 -5.49 -18.70 -11.31
CA SER A 23 -5.79 -18.14 -9.99
C SER A 23 -7.30 -18.21 -9.72
N GLU A 24 -7.69 -18.83 -8.61
CA GLU A 24 -8.99 -18.54 -7.99
C GLU A 24 -9.10 -17.02 -7.87
N ALA A 25 -10.25 -16.44 -8.25
CA ALA A 25 -10.47 -15.01 -8.11
C ALA A 25 -10.42 -14.67 -6.62
N ALA A 26 -9.22 -14.33 -6.12
CA ALA A 26 -9.04 -13.81 -4.79
C ALA A 26 -9.96 -12.58 -4.69
N GLU A 27 -10.86 -12.60 -3.72
CA GLU A 27 -11.68 -11.42 -3.42
C GLU A 27 -10.72 -10.24 -3.25
N SER A 28 -10.97 -9.17 -4.00
CA SER A 28 -10.20 -7.95 -3.84
C SER A 28 -10.35 -7.52 -2.39
N PRO A 29 -9.25 -7.25 -1.66
CA PRO A 29 -9.33 -6.88 -0.27
C PRO A 29 -10.25 -5.65 -0.09
N ASP A 30 -10.96 -5.60 1.02
CA ASP A 30 -11.96 -4.57 1.27
C ASP A 30 -11.45 -3.17 0.97
N GLY A 31 -12.17 -2.47 0.10
CA GLY A 31 -11.88 -1.09 -0.27
C GLY A 31 -10.87 -0.92 -1.42
N VAL A 32 -10.35 -1.99 -2.03
CA VAL A 32 -9.42 -1.94 -3.16
C VAL A 32 -10.16 -2.13 -4.51
N LEU A 33 -9.80 -1.32 -5.51
CA LEU A 33 -10.31 -1.40 -6.89
C LEU A 33 -9.26 -1.91 -7.87
N ALA A 34 -8.01 -1.51 -7.70
CA ALA A 34 -6.88 -1.95 -8.50
C ALA A 34 -5.61 -1.87 -7.65
N LEU A 35 -4.71 -2.84 -7.80
CA LEU A 35 -3.44 -2.92 -7.09
C LEU A 35 -2.36 -3.29 -8.11
N TYR A 36 -1.38 -2.40 -8.26
CA TYR A 36 -0.17 -2.62 -9.04
C TYR A 36 1.00 -2.64 -8.07
N GLU A 37 1.69 -3.77 -7.99
CA GLU A 37 2.86 -3.94 -7.14
C GLU A 37 4.13 -3.72 -7.97
N SER A 38 5.23 -3.34 -7.32
CA SER A 38 6.52 -3.30 -8.00
C SER A 38 7.18 -4.68 -7.98
N GLU A 39 7.80 -5.07 -9.09
CA GLU A 39 8.65 -6.27 -9.18
C GLU A 39 10.00 -6.03 -8.49
N TYR A 40 10.02 -5.87 -7.17
CA TYR A 40 11.25 -5.88 -6.39
C TYR A 40 11.37 -7.18 -5.62
N ASP A 41 12.29 -8.05 -6.03
CA ASP A 41 12.50 -9.41 -5.49
C ASP A 41 13.31 -9.48 -4.17
N ASP A 42 13.37 -8.39 -3.40
CA ASP A 42 14.01 -8.43 -2.09
C ASP A 42 13.00 -8.88 -1.03
N GLU A 43 13.21 -10.09 -0.48
CA GLU A 43 12.39 -10.71 0.57
C GLU A 43 12.44 -9.88 1.87
N LEU A 44 13.54 -9.16 2.13
CA LEU A 44 13.65 -8.25 3.27
C LEU A 44 12.87 -6.94 3.04
N ALA A 45 12.71 -6.51 1.79
CA ALA A 45 11.87 -5.36 1.44
C ALA A 45 10.37 -5.66 1.46
N ALA A 46 9.97 -6.95 1.46
CA ALA A 46 8.57 -7.38 1.31
C ALA A 46 7.61 -6.76 2.33
N PHE A 47 8.04 -6.59 3.59
CA PHE A 47 7.18 -6.00 4.62
C PHE A 47 6.91 -4.51 4.37
N HIS A 48 7.86 -3.78 3.77
CA HIS A 48 7.77 -2.34 3.51
C HIS A 48 7.28 -2.02 2.09
N ARG A 49 6.85 -3.03 1.31
CA ARG A 49 6.40 -2.79 -0.07
C ARG A 49 5.13 -1.95 -0.08
N VAL A 50 5.33 -0.66 -0.33
CA VAL A 50 4.28 0.24 -0.79
C VAL A 50 3.96 -0.15 -2.22
N PRO A 51 2.68 -0.31 -2.59
CA PRO A 51 2.31 -0.60 -3.96
C PRO A 51 2.79 0.51 -4.89
N LEU A 52 3.10 0.13 -6.14
CA LEU A 52 3.37 1.09 -7.19
C LEU A 52 2.18 2.03 -7.37
N LEU A 53 0.98 1.45 -7.47
CA LEU A 53 -0.28 2.18 -7.47
C LEU A 53 -1.39 1.33 -6.85
N LEU A 54 -2.06 1.88 -5.85
CA LEU A 54 -3.28 1.34 -5.27
C LEU A 54 -4.44 2.30 -5.54
N VAL A 55 -5.46 1.84 -6.25
CA VAL A 55 -6.71 2.57 -6.43
C VAL A 55 -7.77 1.98 -5.51
N THR A 56 -8.44 2.85 -4.76
CA THR A 56 -9.38 2.48 -3.71
C THR A 56 -10.82 2.85 -4.08
N THR A 57 -11.79 2.18 -3.45
CA THR A 57 -13.23 2.35 -3.71
C THR A 57 -13.76 3.75 -3.39
N ASP A 58 -13.06 4.49 -2.54
CA ASP A 58 -13.35 5.88 -2.19
C ASP A 58 -12.62 6.89 -3.10
N SER A 59 -12.20 6.45 -4.30
CA SER A 59 -11.61 7.30 -5.32
C SER A 59 -10.27 7.94 -4.90
N ARG A 60 -9.41 7.17 -4.22
CA ARG A 60 -8.01 7.56 -3.97
C ARG A 60 -7.03 6.69 -4.73
N ALA A 61 -6.00 7.31 -5.26
CA ALA A 61 -4.79 6.71 -5.80
C ALA A 61 -3.67 6.88 -4.75
N ILE A 62 -3.22 5.77 -4.16
CA ILE A 62 -2.14 5.70 -3.17
C ILE A 62 -0.90 5.13 -3.86
N MET A 63 0.26 5.74 -3.67
CA MET A 63 1.50 5.35 -4.36
C MET A 63 2.72 5.66 -3.51
N ALA A 64 3.82 4.93 -3.73
CA ALA A 64 5.11 5.28 -3.16
C ALA A 64 5.59 6.64 -3.71
N ALA A 65 6.28 7.41 -2.87
CA ALA A 65 7.00 8.58 -3.36
C ALA A 65 8.13 8.15 -4.33
N PRO A 66 8.34 8.87 -5.44
CA PRO A 66 9.52 8.73 -6.27
C PRO A 66 10.80 8.87 -5.44
N ALA A 67 11.82 8.06 -5.76
CA ALA A 67 13.04 7.97 -4.96
C ALA A 67 13.84 9.29 -4.84
N ASP A 68 13.67 10.23 -5.78
CA ASP A 68 14.28 11.55 -5.75
C ASP A 68 13.54 12.56 -4.86
N LEU A 69 12.32 12.22 -4.45
CA LEU A 69 11.46 13.06 -3.60
C LEU A 69 11.18 12.42 -2.23
N ALA A 70 11.41 11.11 -2.08
CA ALA A 70 11.29 10.40 -0.82
C ALA A 70 12.37 10.85 0.17
N VAL A 71 11.98 11.05 1.44
CA VAL A 71 12.95 11.24 2.51
C VAL A 71 13.76 9.96 2.70
N GLN A 72 15.09 10.10 2.61
CA GLN A 72 15.99 8.96 2.74
C GLN A 72 16.36 8.71 4.21
N GLY A 73 16.44 7.43 4.56
CA GLY A 73 16.89 7.01 5.88
C GLY A 73 15.82 7.07 6.97
N GLU A 74 14.54 7.28 6.63
CA GLU A 74 13.42 7.11 7.55
C GLU A 74 12.96 5.65 7.59
N LEU A 75 12.40 5.25 8.74
CA LEU A 75 11.89 3.89 8.96
C LEU A 75 10.70 3.59 8.06
N LEU A 76 9.81 4.56 7.89
CA LEU A 76 8.64 4.44 7.04
C LEU A 76 8.93 5.09 5.68
N PRO A 77 8.59 4.43 4.58
CA PRO A 77 8.69 5.06 3.27
C PRO A 77 7.64 6.16 3.13
N ASP A 78 7.96 7.21 2.39
CA ASP A 78 6.96 8.22 2.02
C ASP A 78 5.88 7.60 1.13
N VAL A 79 4.63 7.78 1.54
CA VAL A 79 3.44 7.36 0.80
C VAL A 79 2.64 8.59 0.43
N TRP A 80 2.25 8.68 -0.83
CA TRP A 80 1.46 9.78 -1.36
C TRP A 80 0.07 9.34 -1.75
N VAL A 81 -0.84 10.29 -1.75
CA VAL A 81 -2.23 10.09 -2.14
C VAL A 81 -2.71 11.22 -3.05
N ARG A 82 -3.55 10.86 -4.02
CA ARG A 82 -4.33 11.80 -4.84
C ARG A 82 -5.77 11.33 -4.92
N THR A 83 -6.72 12.25 -5.05
CA THR A 83 -8.06 11.86 -5.49
C THR A 83 -8.05 11.50 -6.97
N ILE A 84 -8.81 10.50 -7.39
CA ILE A 84 -9.00 10.12 -8.80
C ILE A 84 -10.48 10.23 -9.18
N SER A 85 -10.77 10.91 -10.28
CA SER A 85 -12.16 11.00 -10.78
C SER A 85 -12.69 9.64 -11.25
N ALA A 86 -14.02 9.47 -11.27
CA ALA A 86 -14.64 8.24 -11.75
C ALA A 86 -14.24 7.89 -13.20
N GLU A 87 -14.09 8.91 -14.07
CA GLU A 87 -13.60 8.71 -15.45
C GLU A 87 -12.15 8.20 -15.47
N GLY A 88 -11.28 8.73 -14.61
CA GLY A 88 -9.90 8.26 -14.48
C GLY A 88 -9.80 6.80 -14.04
N VAL A 89 -10.66 6.38 -13.10
CA VAL A 89 -10.76 4.97 -12.70
C VAL A 89 -11.19 4.09 -13.87
N GLU A 90 -12.16 4.52 -14.66
CA GLU A 90 -12.64 3.75 -15.82
C GLU A 90 -11.59 3.65 -16.92
N ARG A 91 -10.85 4.73 -17.18
CA ARG A 91 -9.70 4.72 -18.10
C ARG A 91 -8.70 3.65 -17.68
N LEU A 92 -8.29 3.65 -16.41
CA LEU A 92 -7.34 2.67 -15.88
C LEU A 92 -7.85 1.22 -16.04
N ARG A 93 -9.13 0.95 -15.74
CA ARG A 93 -9.71 -0.40 -15.91
C ARG A 93 -9.77 -0.88 -17.35
N SER A 94 -10.01 0.05 -18.28
CA SER A 94 -10.15 -0.26 -19.71
C SER A 94 -8.81 -0.28 -20.46
N ALA A 95 -7.72 0.12 -19.80
CA ALA A 95 -6.43 0.27 -20.42
C ALA A 95 -5.73 -1.07 -20.63
N ASP A 96 -5.09 -1.19 -21.78
CA ASP A 96 -4.11 -2.22 -22.08
C ASP A 96 -2.75 -1.70 -21.61
N VAL A 97 -2.44 -1.95 -20.33
CA VAL A 97 -1.16 -1.59 -19.72
C VAL A 97 -0.14 -2.71 -19.95
N SER A 98 1.14 -2.37 -19.97
CA SER A 98 2.20 -3.37 -20.08
C SER A 98 2.19 -4.37 -18.92
N ASP A 99 2.83 -5.53 -19.10
CA ASP A 99 2.91 -6.58 -18.08
C ASP A 99 3.66 -6.12 -16.80
N ASP A 100 4.57 -5.15 -16.95
CA ASP A 100 5.34 -4.50 -15.87
C ASP A 100 5.21 -2.98 -16.00
N PRO A 101 4.03 -2.41 -15.64
CA PRO A 101 3.75 -1.01 -15.90
C PRO A 101 4.54 -0.14 -14.93
N THR A 102 5.04 0.99 -15.43
CA THR A 102 5.64 2.02 -14.56
C THR A 102 4.56 2.92 -13.94
N LEU A 103 4.88 3.59 -12.82
CA LEU A 103 3.94 4.55 -12.23
C LEU A 103 3.56 5.64 -13.23
N ASP A 104 4.52 6.16 -14.01
CA ASP A 104 4.28 7.20 -15.02
C ASP A 104 3.34 6.71 -16.14
N GLU A 105 3.44 5.44 -16.54
CA GLU A 105 2.51 4.83 -17.49
C GLU A 105 1.08 4.79 -16.92
N LEU A 106 0.91 4.30 -15.69
CA LEU A 106 -0.38 4.20 -15.04
C LEU A 106 -1.02 5.58 -14.82
N LEU A 107 -0.24 6.56 -14.38
CA LEU A 107 -0.70 7.94 -14.22
C LEU A 107 -1.02 8.60 -15.57
N GLY A 108 -0.25 8.27 -16.62
CA GLY A 108 -0.50 8.71 -17.99
C GLY A 108 -1.82 8.18 -18.55
N VAL A 109 -2.16 6.92 -18.26
CA VAL A 109 -3.45 6.30 -18.60
C VAL A 109 -4.61 7.03 -17.92
N ILE A 110 -4.47 7.33 -16.63
CA ILE A 110 -5.51 8.05 -15.87
C ILE A 110 -5.73 9.45 -16.45
N GLY A 111 -4.64 10.13 -16.81
CA GLY A 111 -4.65 11.51 -17.30
C GLY A 111 -4.61 12.53 -16.16
N GLY A 112 -3.75 13.55 -16.29
CA GLY A 112 -3.51 14.54 -15.24
C GLY A 112 -4.74 15.35 -14.83
N GLU A 113 -5.68 15.56 -15.76
CA GLU A 113 -6.96 16.23 -15.54
C GLU A 113 -7.93 15.44 -14.63
N HIS A 114 -7.69 14.14 -14.49
CA HIS A 114 -8.50 13.24 -13.66
C HIS A 114 -7.90 12.99 -12.27
N LEU A 115 -6.74 13.60 -11.98
CA LEU A 115 -6.05 13.50 -10.71
C LEU A 115 -6.17 14.81 -9.92
N GLY A 116 -6.51 14.71 -8.64
CA GLY A 116 -6.52 15.82 -7.71
C GLY A 116 -5.11 16.27 -7.31
N PRO A 117 -4.98 17.15 -6.30
CA PRO A 117 -3.66 17.51 -5.76
C PRO A 117 -2.91 16.29 -5.24
N LEU A 118 -1.58 16.40 -5.20
CA LEU A 118 -0.71 15.40 -4.57
C LEU A 118 -0.52 15.77 -3.11
N GLU A 119 -0.77 14.81 -2.21
CA GLU A 119 -0.70 14.99 -0.76
C GLU A 119 0.05 13.83 -0.11
N PHE A 120 0.56 14.04 1.10
CA PHE A 120 1.08 12.95 1.93
C PHE A 120 -0.09 12.08 2.41
N PHE A 121 0.11 10.77 2.38
CA PHE A 121 -0.84 9.84 2.97
C PHE A 121 -0.67 9.86 4.48
N LEU A 122 -1.74 10.23 5.19
CA LEU A 122 -1.79 10.19 6.65
C LEU A 122 -2.54 8.93 7.08
N PRO A 123 -1.83 7.84 7.45
CA PRO A 123 -2.49 6.63 7.90
C PRO A 123 -3.19 6.86 9.24
N THR A 124 -4.25 6.10 9.47
CA THR A 124 -4.88 6.01 10.81
C THR A 124 -4.37 4.83 11.63
N GLU A 125 -3.65 3.91 10.98
CA GLU A 125 -3.09 2.72 11.63
C GLU A 125 -1.74 2.36 10.98
N TYR A 126 -0.89 1.68 11.73
CA TYR A 126 0.38 1.15 11.26
C TYR A 126 0.43 -0.36 11.44
N LEU A 127 1.22 -1.03 10.62
CA LEU A 127 1.51 -2.46 10.75
C LEU A 127 2.99 -2.60 11.09
N ALA A 128 3.32 -3.30 12.16
CA ALA A 128 4.71 -3.50 12.55
C ALA A 128 5.01 -4.91 13.06
N ILE A 129 6.26 -5.31 12.90
CA ILE A 129 6.89 -6.51 13.47
C ILE A 129 8.07 -6.04 14.32
N ALA A 130 8.16 -6.53 15.54
CA ALA A 130 9.23 -6.25 16.47
C ALA A 130 10.05 -7.52 16.73
N THR A 131 11.35 -7.47 16.46
CA THR A 131 12.27 -8.58 16.75
C THR A 131 13.18 -8.17 17.91
N PRO A 132 13.16 -8.88 19.05
CA PRO A 132 14.06 -8.55 20.15
C PRO A 132 15.52 -8.80 19.74
N ILE A 133 16.41 -7.92 20.18
CA ILE A 133 17.84 -7.98 19.92
C ILE A 133 18.63 -7.80 21.22
N ASP A 134 19.82 -8.40 21.28
CA ASP A 134 20.66 -8.37 22.49
C ASP A 134 21.40 -7.04 22.67
N ASP A 135 21.73 -6.34 21.57
CA ASP A 135 22.53 -5.11 21.59
C ASP A 135 22.12 -4.14 20.47
N ALA A 136 21.89 -2.87 20.83
CA ALA A 136 21.64 -1.79 19.90
C ALA A 136 22.91 -1.40 19.11
N GLY A 137 24.09 -1.65 19.69
CA GLY A 137 25.37 -1.18 19.15
C GLY A 137 25.43 0.34 19.17
N THR A 138 25.67 0.94 18.00
CA THR A 138 25.70 2.40 17.82
C THR A 138 24.39 2.97 17.25
N ARG A 139 23.36 2.14 17.08
CA ARG A 139 22.07 2.58 16.52
C ARG A 139 21.34 3.50 17.50
N PRO A 140 20.63 4.54 17.01
CA PRO A 140 19.76 5.35 17.86
C PRO A 140 18.70 4.47 18.53
N VAL A 141 18.53 4.61 19.84
CA VAL A 141 17.48 3.94 20.61
C VAL A 141 16.35 4.92 20.85
N ILE A 142 15.14 4.56 20.40
CA ILE A 142 13.91 5.31 20.58
C ILE A 142 13.10 4.62 21.68
N GLU A 143 12.65 5.37 22.68
CA GLU A 143 11.77 4.79 23.70
C GLU A 143 10.36 4.60 23.11
N TRP A 144 9.81 3.40 23.26
CA TRP A 144 8.45 3.09 22.84
C TRP A 144 7.44 3.91 23.67
N PRO A 145 6.37 4.47 23.06
CA PRO A 145 5.41 5.28 23.81
C PRO A 145 4.82 4.51 25.00
N ALA A 146 4.91 5.11 26.19
CA ALA A 146 4.49 4.46 27.44
C ALA A 146 2.96 4.25 27.53
N ASP A 147 2.22 5.01 26.73
CA ASP A 147 0.77 4.99 26.57
C ASP A 147 0.29 4.17 25.36
N ALA A 148 1.20 3.60 24.57
CA ALA A 148 0.84 2.64 23.52
C ALA A 148 0.03 1.48 24.12
N SER A 149 -1.12 1.15 23.53
CA SER A 149 -1.98 0.08 24.07
C SER A 149 -1.39 -1.31 23.86
N THR A 150 -0.46 -1.44 22.91
CA THR A 150 0.25 -2.68 22.58
C THR A 150 1.75 -2.53 22.87
N ARG A 151 2.31 -3.51 23.58
CA ARG A 151 3.75 -3.62 23.84
C ARG A 151 4.48 -4.18 22.62
N LEU A 152 5.73 -3.80 22.40
CA LEU A 152 6.55 -4.37 21.32
C LEU A 152 6.77 -5.88 21.49
N GLY A 153 6.83 -6.37 22.73
CA GLY A 153 6.89 -7.80 23.03
C GLY A 153 5.68 -8.60 22.54
N ASP A 154 4.55 -7.96 22.26
CA ASP A 154 3.35 -8.60 21.71
C ASP A 154 3.30 -8.53 20.16
N ALA A 155 4.25 -7.83 19.54
CA ALA A 155 4.34 -7.62 18.09
C ALA A 155 5.45 -8.45 17.43
N LEU A 156 5.77 -9.63 17.99
CA LEU A 156 6.75 -10.57 17.41
C LEU A 156 6.32 -11.10 16.03
N THR A 157 5.02 -11.07 15.77
CA THR A 157 4.41 -11.23 14.45
C THR A 157 3.75 -9.92 14.06
N CYS A 158 3.42 -9.76 12.78
CA CYS A 158 2.82 -8.50 12.31
C CYS A 158 1.57 -8.16 13.12
N ARG A 159 1.56 -6.93 13.60
CA ARG A 159 0.55 -6.38 14.49
C ARG A 159 0.12 -5.01 13.99
N ARG A 160 -1.14 -4.69 14.22
CA ARG A 160 -1.73 -3.39 13.87
C ARG A 160 -1.76 -2.47 15.09
N PHE A 161 -1.41 -1.21 14.86
CA PHE A 161 -1.31 -0.14 15.86
C PHE A 161 -2.18 1.05 15.42
N PRO A 162 -3.36 1.25 16.05
CA PRO A 162 -4.24 2.38 15.74
C PRO A 162 -3.87 3.69 16.45
N GLU A 163 -2.87 3.68 17.34
CA GLU A 163 -2.51 4.81 18.18
C GLU A 163 -1.68 5.86 17.43
N LEU A 164 -2.01 7.13 17.62
CA LEU A 164 -1.31 8.25 16.98
C LEU A 164 0.13 8.38 17.50
N GLU A 165 0.33 8.12 18.79
CA GLU A 165 1.62 8.22 19.46
C GLU A 165 2.62 7.17 18.93
N VAL A 166 2.12 5.98 18.58
CA VAL A 166 2.91 4.95 17.89
C VAL A 166 3.27 5.43 16.48
N GLY A 167 2.32 6.05 15.78
CA GLY A 167 2.56 6.64 14.47
C GLY A 167 3.69 7.67 14.48
N GLU A 168 3.65 8.62 15.41
CA GLU A 168 4.70 9.64 15.55
C GLU A 168 6.08 9.02 15.82
N ALA A 169 6.14 8.01 16.70
CA ALA A 169 7.40 7.31 16.99
C ALA A 169 7.95 6.58 15.77
N LEU A 170 7.10 5.99 14.93
CA LEU A 170 7.51 5.27 13.72
C LEU A 170 7.88 6.22 12.57
N GLU A 171 7.14 7.31 12.39
CA GLU A 171 7.36 8.30 11.32
C GLU A 171 8.63 9.13 11.54
N THR A 172 9.01 9.38 12.79
CA THR A 172 10.21 10.15 13.12
C THR A 172 11.47 9.31 13.26
N ALA A 173 11.33 7.98 13.26
CA ALA A 173 12.44 7.07 13.41
C ALA A 173 13.29 7.00 12.13
N ALA A 174 14.62 6.99 12.28
CA ALA A 174 15.51 6.61 11.20
C ALA A 174 15.40 5.09 10.92
N ALA A 175 15.66 4.66 9.69
CA ALA A 175 15.60 3.27 9.25
C ALA A 175 16.48 2.33 10.08
N GLU A 176 17.63 2.82 10.54
CA GLU A 176 18.55 2.09 11.41
C GLU A 176 18.24 2.20 12.90
N SER A 177 17.15 2.87 13.30
CA SER A 177 16.79 3.02 14.71
C SER A 177 16.31 1.69 15.29
N VAL A 178 16.47 1.55 16.60
CA VAL A 178 15.90 0.46 17.39
C VAL A 178 15.00 1.04 18.46
N PHE A 179 14.07 0.24 18.98
CA PHE A 179 13.09 0.68 19.96
C PHE A 179 13.31 -0.01 21.30
N SER A 180 13.11 0.71 22.40
CA SER A 180 13.16 0.19 23.77
C SER A 180 11.74 0.13 24.33
N ASP A 181 11.31 -1.03 24.82
CA ASP A 181 10.05 -1.19 25.55
C ASP A 181 10.28 -2.06 26.79
N GLY A 182 10.07 -1.48 27.98
CA GLY A 182 10.28 -2.18 29.25
C GLY A 182 11.73 -2.64 29.47
N GLY A 183 12.71 -1.97 28.86
CA GLY A 183 14.12 -2.30 28.93
C GLY A 183 14.59 -3.41 27.98
N VAL A 184 13.72 -3.90 27.09
CA VAL A 184 14.08 -4.80 25.99
C VAL A 184 14.23 -3.98 24.72
N ILE A 185 15.28 -4.26 23.95
CA ILE A 185 15.55 -3.58 22.68
C ILE A 185 15.00 -4.41 21.52
N TYR A 186 14.33 -3.74 20.58
CA TYR A 186 13.70 -4.33 19.41
C TYR A 186 14.19 -3.67 18.13
N GLU A 187 14.46 -4.49 17.13
CA GLU A 187 14.46 -4.04 15.74
C GLU A 187 13.02 -4.07 15.23
N VAL A 188 12.51 -2.91 14.81
CA VAL A 188 11.13 -2.76 14.35
C VAL A 188 11.13 -2.58 12.85
N ARG A 189 10.28 -3.36 12.18
CA ARG A 189 9.91 -3.16 10.77
C ARG A 189 8.47 -2.67 10.76
N ALA A 190 8.18 -1.63 10.00
CA ALA A 190 6.88 -0.97 10.02
C ALA A 190 6.44 -0.54 8.62
N LYS A 191 5.13 -0.46 8.40
CA LYS A 191 4.52 0.20 7.24
C LYS A 191 3.24 0.91 7.66
N GLN A 192 2.86 1.93 6.90
CA GLN A 192 1.54 2.53 6.99
C GLN A 192 0.46 1.50 6.62
N ALA A 193 -0.69 1.52 7.29
CA ALA A 193 -1.84 0.72 6.88
C ALA A 193 -2.66 1.50 5.85
N TRP A 194 -2.61 1.07 4.59
CA TRP A 194 -3.55 1.50 3.55
C TRP A 194 -4.72 0.51 3.41
N PRO A 195 -5.83 0.87 2.72
CA PRO A 195 -6.92 -0.06 2.45
C PRO A 195 -6.41 -1.34 1.77
N GLY A 196 -6.77 -2.50 2.34
CA GLY A 196 -6.28 -3.80 1.91
C GLY A 196 -4.87 -4.17 2.34
N ALA A 197 -4.15 -3.29 3.07
CA ALA A 197 -2.87 -3.66 3.67
C ALA A 197 -3.07 -4.77 4.71
N THR A 198 -2.38 -5.88 4.51
CA THR A 198 -2.35 -6.98 5.46
C THR A 198 -0.99 -7.13 6.13
N CYS A 199 -1.04 -7.80 7.28
CA CYS A 199 0.02 -8.67 7.71
C CYS A 199 0.12 -9.89 6.78
#